data_AF-A0A8C3QT06-F1
#
_entry.id   AF-A0A8C3QT06-F1
#
_cell.length_a   1.000
_cell.length_b   1.000
_cell.length_c   1.000
_cell.angle_alpha   90.00
_cell.angle_beta   90.00
_cell.angle_gamma   90.00
#
_symmetry.space_group_name_H-M   'P 1'
#
loop_
_entity.id
_entity.type
_entity.pdbx_description
1 polymer ?
#
loop_
_entity_poly.entity_id
_entity_poly.type
_entity_poly.pdbx_seq_one_letter_code
_entity_poly.pdbx_strand_id
1 'polypeptide(L)' 'KCRGLRTARKLRSHRRDQKWHDKQYKKAHLGTALKANPFGGASHAKGIVLEKVW' A
#
# COMPACT_ATOMS: atom_id res chain seq x y z
N LYS A 1 3.36 -5.59 24.00
CA LYS A 1 2.09 -6.38 24.06
C LYS A 1 1.58 -6.36 25.50
N CYS A 2 0.32 -6.01 25.73
CA CYS A 2 -0.30 -6.08 27.06
C CYS A 2 -1.07 -7.39 27.21
N ARG A 3 -1.08 -7.99 28.41
CA ARG A 3 -1.72 -9.29 28.69
C ARG A 3 -2.94 -9.20 29.62
N GLY A 4 -3.34 -7.99 30.04
CA GLY A 4 -4.47 -7.78 30.94
C GLY A 4 -5.82 -7.81 30.23
N LEU A 5 -6.86 -8.24 30.96
CA LEU A 5 -8.23 -8.45 30.45
C LEU A 5 -8.86 -7.20 29.81
N ARG A 6 -8.56 -6.00 30.30
CA ARG A 6 -9.12 -4.72 29.82
C ARG A 6 -8.22 -3.93 28.85
N THR A 7 -7.32 -4.61 28.12
CA THR A 7 -6.30 -3.93 27.28
C THR A 7 -6.57 -3.94 25.77
N ALA A 8 -7.78 -4.36 25.35
CA ALA A 8 -8.13 -4.53 23.94
C ALA A 8 -7.94 -3.27 23.07
N ARG A 9 -8.32 -2.09 23.55
CA ARG A 9 -8.19 -0.82 22.80
C ARG A 9 -6.74 -0.53 22.44
N LYS A 10 -5.82 -0.68 23.40
CA LYS A 10 -4.38 -0.48 23.20
C LYS A 10 -3.82 -1.47 22.19
N LEU A 11 -4.22 -2.75 22.28
CA LEU A 11 -3.79 -3.77 21.32
C LEU A 11 -4.24 -3.46 19.88
N ARG A 12 -5.48 -2.97 19.71
CA ARG A 12 -6.00 -2.55 18.39
C ARG A 12 -5.23 -1.36 17.82
N SER A 13 -5.04 -0.29 18.59
CA SER A 13 -4.26 0.88 18.14
C SER A 13 -2.84 0.49 17.79
N HIS A 14 -2.16 -0.25 18.67
CA HIS A 14 -0.80 -0.71 18.42
C HIS A 14 -0.68 -1.54 17.13
N ARG A 15 -1.65 -2.43 16.86
CA ARG A 15 -1.67 -3.18 15.59
C ARG A 15 -1.89 -2.27 14.39
N ARG A 16 -2.74 -1.24 14.47
CA ARG A 16 -2.94 -0.27 13.38
C ARG A 16 -1.65 0.47 13.06
N ASP A 17 -0.94 0.95 14.08
CA ASP A 17 0.33 1.65 13.92
C ASP A 17 1.37 0.74 13.27
N GLN A 18 1.47 -0.51 13.76
CA GLN A 18 2.39 -1.50 13.20
C GLN A 18 2.07 -1.88 11.75
N LYS A 19 0.78 -1.92 11.38
CA LYS A 19 0.35 -2.22 10.01
C LYS A 19 0.85 -1.17 9.02
N TRP A 20 1.02 0.08 9.43
CA TRP A 20 1.61 1.12 8.59
C TRP A 20 3.11 0.93 8.34
N HIS A 21 3.84 0.10 9.10
CA HIS A 21 5.23 -0.21 8.75
C HIS A 21 5.34 -1.23 7.60
N ASP A 22 4.28 -1.97 7.31
CA ASP A 22 4.22 -2.91 6.19
C ASP A 22 4.15 -2.16 4.84
N LYS A 23 5.08 -2.49 3.94
CA LYS A 23 5.19 -1.88 2.60
C LYS A 23 3.99 -2.19 1.71
N GLN A 24 3.48 -3.42 1.74
CA GLN A 24 2.32 -3.83 0.96
C GLN A 24 1.07 -3.11 1.46
N TYR A 25 0.91 -3.02 2.78
CA TYR A 25 -0.22 -2.29 3.36
C TYR A 25 -0.19 -0.80 2.97
N LYS A 26 0.97 -0.15 3.09
CA LYS A 26 1.18 1.24 2.63
C LYS A 26 0.83 1.40 1.15
N LYS A 27 1.34 0.53 0.27
CA LYS A 27 1.11 0.62 -1.18
C LYS A 27 -0.38 0.54 -1.54
N ALA A 28 -1.13 -0.32 -0.85
CA ALA A 28 -2.57 -0.47 -1.05
C ALA A 28 -3.38 0.72 -0.52
N HIS A 29 -2.97 1.34 0.59
CA HIS A 29 -3.78 2.34 1.30
C HIS A 29 -3.35 3.80 1.06
N LEU A 30 -2.17 4.05 0.49
CA LEU A 30 -1.71 5.40 0.13
C LEU A 30 -2.11 5.83 -1.29
N GLY A 31 -2.79 4.98 -2.06
CA GLY A 31 -3.21 5.30 -3.42
C GLY A 31 -2.06 5.38 -4.43
N THR A 32 -0.87 4.89 -4.07
CA THR A 32 0.33 4.91 -4.94
C THR A 32 0.08 4.23 -6.28
N ALA A 33 -0.75 3.18 -6.29
CA ALA A 33 -1.13 2.45 -7.49
C ALA A 33 -1.95 3.29 -8.49
N LEU A 34 -2.65 4.34 -8.05
CA LEU A 34 -3.45 5.22 -8.92
C LEU A 34 -2.65 6.45 -9.35
N LYS A 35 -1.84 7.01 -8.44
CA LYS A 35 -1.15 8.29 -8.66
C LYS A 35 0.18 8.16 -9.41
N ALA A 36 0.97 7.13 -9.09
CA ALA A 36 2.36 7.02 -9.53
C ALA A 36 2.61 5.83 -10.47
N ASN A 37 1.66 4.90 -10.59
CA ASN A 37 1.78 3.80 -11.53
C ASN A 37 1.45 4.29 -12.95
N PRO A 38 2.32 4.10 -13.96
CA PRO A 38 2.02 4.48 -15.34
C PRO A 38 0.82 3.73 -15.94
N PHE A 39 0.44 2.58 -15.39
CA PHE A 39 -0.78 1.85 -15.76
C PHE A 39 -2.02 2.28 -14.97
N GLY A 40 -1.90 3.24 -14.05
CA GLY A 40 -3.02 3.73 -13.24
C GLY A 40 -3.71 2.65 -12.40
N GLY A 41 -3.03 1.54 -12.12
CA GLY A 41 -3.59 0.39 -11.38
C GLY A 41 -4.18 -0.73 -12.24
N ALA A 42 -4.15 -0.59 -13.57
CA ALA A 42 -4.51 -1.66 -14.50
C ALA A 42 -3.37 -2.68 -14.70
N SER A 43 -3.70 -3.85 -15.23
CA SER A 43 -2.71 -4.87 -15.59
C SER A 43 -1.96 -4.55 -16.89
N HIS A 44 -2.61 -3.83 -17.81
CA HIS A 44 -2.07 -3.48 -19.13
C HIS A 44 -2.53 -2.08 -19.53
N ALA A 45 -1.77 -1.42 -20.40
CA ALA A 45 -2.17 -0.20 -21.07
C ALA A 45 -1.79 -0.25 -22.55
N LYS A 46 -2.54 0.47 -23.39
CA LYS A 46 -2.20 0.67 -24.80
C LYS A 46 -1.30 1.91 -24.93
N GLY A 47 -0.26 1.82 -25.74
CA GLY A 47 0.66 2.92 -26.01
C GLY A 47 1.03 3.00 -27.48
N ILE A 48 1.60 4.13 -27.90
CA ILE A 48 2.14 4.37 -29.25
C ILE A 48 3.67 4.33 -29.14
N VAL A 49 4.34 3.69 -30.11
CA VAL A 49 5.81 3.64 -30.16
C VAL A 49 6.33 4.98 -30.63
N LEU A 50 7.28 5.56 -29.89
CA LEU A 50 7.93 6.83 -30.26
C LEU A 50 9.19 6.56 -31.09
N GLU A 51 10.08 5.73 -30.57
CA GLU A 51 11.33 5.36 -31.21
C GLU A 51 11.68 3.92 -30.86
N LYS A 52 12.54 3.31 -31.66
CA LYS A 52 13.13 2.02 -31.33
C LYS A 52 14.53 2.29 -30.81
N VAL A 53 14.78 1.87 -29.56
CA VAL A 53 16.09 1.99 -28.92
C VAL A 53 16.90 0.76 -29.34
N TRP A 54 18.04 0.99 -29.99
CA TRP A 54 18.99 -0.03 -30.43
C TRP A 54 20.36 0.32 -29.88
#